data_AF-A0A661GNS2-F1
#
_entry.id   AF-A0A661GNS2-F1
#
_cell.length_a   1.000
_cell.length_b   1.000
_cell.length_c   1.000
_cell.angle_alpha   90.00
_cell.angle_beta   90.00
_cell.angle_gamma   90.00
#
_symmetry.space_group_name_H-M   'P 1'
#
loop_
_entity.id
_entity.type
_entity.pdbx_description
1 polymer ?
#
loop_
_entity_poly.entity_id
_entity_poly.type
_entity_poly.pdbx_seq_one_letter_code
_entity_poly.pdbx_strand_id
1 'polypeptide(L)'
;MQREHVLGEMRALLSGVQNVIGALAEDDMKAVAETARPLGRSMAGKAEDHLKGVLPKHFMQLGMDVHHDFDRIATLAESGADSKAVLSELSRSMKKCQACHAHYQIDTLKSSAREEKSSHHGH
;
A
#
# COMPACT_ATOMS: atom_id res chain seq x y z
N MET A 1 -7.73 -7.15 13.30
CA MET A 1 -6.26 -7.18 13.32
C MET A 1 -5.63 -7.22 11.92
N GLN A 2 -5.59 -8.34 11.18
CA GLN A 2 -4.90 -8.39 9.86
C GLN A 2 -5.49 -7.41 8.83
N ARG A 3 -6.83 -7.39 8.69
CA ARG A 3 -7.52 -6.47 7.79
C ARG A 3 -7.24 -5.01 8.12
N GLU A 4 -7.32 -4.66 9.40
CA GLU A 4 -7.09 -3.29 9.87
C GLU A 4 -5.64 -2.87 9.65
N HIS A 5 -4.69 -3.79 9.83
CA HIS A 5 -3.29 -3.58 9.57
C HIS A 5 -3.05 -3.24 8.09
N VAL A 6 -3.50 -4.09 7.17
CA VAL A 6 -3.35 -3.87 5.72
C VAL A 6 -4.00 -2.55 5.28
N LEU A 7 -5.22 -2.29 5.72
CA LEU A 7 -5.91 -1.04 5.39
C LEU A 7 -5.25 0.18 6.04
N GLY A 8 -4.60 0.01 7.19
CA GLY A 8 -3.79 1.03 7.85
C GLY A 8 -2.59 1.42 7.01
N GLU A 9 -1.82 0.45 6.52
CA GLU A 9 -0.69 0.68 5.63
C GLU A 9 -1.12 1.32 4.30
N MET A 10 -2.21 0.84 3.70
CA MET A 10 -2.75 1.45 2.47
C MET A 10 -3.10 2.95 2.65
N ARG A 11 -3.66 3.32 3.80
CA ARG A 11 -3.92 4.74 4.12
C ARG A 11 -2.63 5.53 4.31
N ALA A 12 -1.64 4.97 5.01
CA ALA A 12 -0.35 5.62 5.20
C ALA A 12 0.36 5.87 3.86
N LEU A 13 0.34 4.87 2.95
CA LEU A 13 0.87 5.00 1.59
C LEU A 13 0.14 6.10 0.81
N LEU A 14 -1.20 6.13 0.86
CA LEU A 14 -2.01 7.16 0.18
C LEU A 14 -1.71 8.57 0.69
N SER A 15 -1.66 8.77 2.02
CA SER A 15 -1.24 10.04 2.62
C SER A 15 0.19 10.41 2.21
N GLY A 16 1.08 9.42 2.12
CA GLY A 16 2.44 9.60 1.61
C GLY A 16 2.49 10.13 0.19
N VAL A 17 1.69 9.57 -0.72
CA VAL A 17 1.58 10.05 -2.11
C VAL A 17 1.13 11.51 -2.14
N GLN A 18 0.11 11.87 -1.36
CA GLN A 18 -0.37 13.26 -1.28
C GLN A 18 0.76 14.20 -0.82
N ASN A 19 1.46 13.84 0.26
CA ASN A 19 2.52 14.65 0.84
C ASN A 19 3.73 14.80 -0.10
N VAL A 20 4.12 13.73 -0.80
CA VAL A 20 5.18 13.80 -1.83
C VAL A 20 4.78 14.73 -2.96
N ILE A 21 3.53 14.68 -3.45
CA ILE A 21 3.05 15.60 -4.48
C ILE A 21 3.07 17.05 -3.99
N GLY A 22 2.65 17.30 -2.75
CA GLY A 22 2.69 18.63 -2.14
C GLY A 22 4.11 19.17 -2.06
N ALA A 23 5.05 18.37 -1.53
CA ALA A 23 6.46 18.75 -1.46
C ALA A 23 7.09 18.98 -2.83
N LEU A 24 6.74 18.17 -3.84
CA LEU A 24 7.18 18.37 -5.23
C LEU A 24 6.66 19.69 -5.82
N ALA A 25 5.45 20.13 -5.45
CA ALA A 25 4.89 21.40 -5.93
C ALA A 25 5.58 22.63 -5.32
N GLU A 26 6.28 22.46 -4.20
CA GLU A 26 7.06 23.49 -3.51
C GLU A 26 8.58 23.34 -3.76
N ASP A 27 8.99 22.42 -4.64
CA ASP A 27 10.38 22.05 -4.90
C ASP A 27 11.17 21.64 -3.63
N ASP A 28 10.48 21.13 -2.60
CA ASP A 28 11.07 20.70 -1.34
C ASP A 28 11.46 19.21 -1.38
N MET A 29 12.64 18.92 -1.93
CA MET A 29 13.18 17.55 -1.97
C MET A 29 13.46 16.98 -0.57
N LYS A 30 13.71 17.83 0.42
CA LYS A 30 13.91 17.36 1.80
C LYS A 30 12.61 16.78 2.35
N ALA A 31 11.50 17.51 2.19
CA ALA A 31 10.18 17.04 2.60
C ALA A 31 9.74 15.79 1.81
N VAL A 32 10.10 15.67 0.53
CA VAL A 32 9.90 14.43 -0.25
C VAL A 32 10.61 13.26 0.41
N ALA A 33 11.90 13.40 0.73
CA ALA A 33 12.70 12.34 1.33
C ALA A 33 12.17 11.93 2.71
N GLU A 34 11.89 12.91 3.57
CA GLU A 34 11.35 12.70 4.93
C GLU A 34 9.98 12.01 4.90
N THR A 35 9.15 12.32 3.91
CA THR A 35 7.84 11.67 3.72
C THR A 35 7.99 10.24 3.22
N ALA A 36 8.85 10.01 2.22
CA ALA A 36 8.92 8.72 1.52
C ALA A 36 9.68 7.65 2.30
N ARG A 37 10.75 8.03 3.02
CA ARG A 37 11.61 7.10 3.77
C ARG A 37 10.88 6.19 4.77
N PRO A 38 9.94 6.68 5.62
CA PRO A 38 9.22 5.82 6.56
C PRO A 38 8.20 4.89 5.88
N LEU A 39 7.84 5.14 4.62
CA LEU A 39 6.92 4.31 3.83
C LEU A 39 7.64 3.19 3.07
N GLY A 40 8.97 3.21 3.08
CA GLY A 40 9.81 2.19 2.46
C GLY A 40 9.73 0.84 3.17
N ARG A 41 10.74 -0.01 2.94
CA ARG A 41 10.76 -1.38 3.51
C ARG A 41 10.68 -1.44 5.04
N SER A 42 11.07 -0.37 5.72
CA SER A 42 10.99 -0.25 7.17
C SER A 42 9.56 -0.34 7.70
N MET A 43 8.56 0.08 6.91
CA MET A 43 7.14 -0.12 7.21
C MET A 43 6.76 -1.60 7.09
N ALA A 44 7.10 -2.21 5.95
CA ALA A 44 6.74 -3.59 5.63
C ALA A 44 7.26 -4.62 6.63
N GLY A 45 8.47 -4.43 7.16
CA GLY A 45 9.06 -5.34 8.14
C GLY A 45 8.25 -5.51 9.43
N LYS A 46 7.32 -4.59 9.73
CA LYS A 46 6.40 -4.68 10.88
C LYS A 46 5.17 -5.56 10.61
N ALA A 47 4.87 -5.83 9.34
CA ALA A 47 3.69 -6.53 8.89
C ALA A 47 3.90 -8.05 8.76
N GLU A 48 5.14 -8.45 8.46
CA GLU A 48 5.44 -9.74 7.85
C GLU A 48 5.05 -10.98 8.69
N ASP A 49 5.17 -10.93 10.01
CA ASP A 49 5.04 -12.16 10.81
C ASP A 49 3.60 -12.68 10.93
N HIS A 50 2.61 -11.79 10.91
CA HIS A 50 1.20 -12.14 11.14
C HIS A 50 0.34 -12.15 9.86
N LEU A 51 0.91 -11.73 8.73
CA LEU A 51 0.25 -11.73 7.42
C LEU A 51 0.76 -12.83 6.49
N LYS A 52 1.97 -13.36 6.73
CA LYS A 52 2.53 -14.50 5.99
C LYS A 52 1.58 -15.69 6.09
N GLY A 53 1.21 -16.25 4.94
CA GLY A 53 0.28 -17.39 4.84
C GLY A 53 -1.21 -17.01 4.84
N VAL A 54 -1.56 -15.76 5.18
CA VAL A 54 -2.94 -15.25 5.07
C VAL A 54 -3.18 -14.58 3.71
N LEU A 55 -2.21 -13.81 3.25
CA LEU A 55 -2.34 -13.02 2.02
C LEU A 55 -1.78 -13.77 0.79
N PRO A 56 -2.35 -13.57 -0.41
CA PRO A 56 -1.83 -14.15 -1.65
C PRO A 56 -0.38 -13.72 -1.90
N LYS A 57 0.46 -14.64 -2.41
CA LYS A 57 1.88 -14.35 -2.71
C LYS A 57 2.06 -13.13 -3.62
N HIS A 58 1.24 -13.01 -4.65
CA HIS A 58 1.31 -11.88 -5.59
C HIS A 58 0.85 -10.56 -4.97
N PHE A 59 -0.11 -10.57 -4.03
CA PHE A 59 -0.45 -9.40 -3.22
C PHE A 59 0.76 -8.93 -2.41
N MET A 60 1.43 -9.85 -1.72
CA MET A 60 2.63 -9.55 -0.93
C MET A 60 3.75 -8.99 -1.80
N GLN A 61 3.97 -9.56 -2.99
CA GLN A 61 4.97 -9.07 -3.93
C GLN A 61 4.69 -7.62 -4.37
N LEU A 62 3.46 -7.32 -4.80
CA LEU A 62 3.07 -5.96 -5.18
C LEU A 62 3.22 -4.97 -4.03
N GLY A 63 2.83 -5.36 -2.80
CA GLY A 63 3.01 -4.55 -1.60
C GLY A 63 4.48 -4.23 -1.35
N MET A 64 5.35 -5.25 -1.35
CA MET A 64 6.79 -5.06 -1.19
C MET A 64 7.41 -4.20 -2.27
N ASP A 65 6.99 -4.36 -3.52
CA ASP A 65 7.48 -3.54 -4.63
C ASP A 65 7.11 -2.06 -4.45
N VAL A 66 5.93 -1.75 -3.92
CA VAL A 66 5.55 -0.36 -3.57
C VAL A 66 6.48 0.19 -2.49
N HIS A 67 6.76 -0.57 -1.43
CA HIS A 67 7.73 -0.14 -0.40
C HIS A 67 9.13 0.10 -0.98
N HIS A 68 9.58 -0.75 -1.91
CA HIS A 68 10.84 -0.52 -2.62
C HIS A 68 10.83 0.77 -3.45
N ASP A 69 9.72 1.10 -4.10
CA ASP A 69 9.59 2.35 -4.84
C ASP A 69 9.65 3.57 -3.91
N PHE A 70 9.02 3.51 -2.72
CA PHE A 70 9.12 4.60 -1.74
C PHE A 70 10.56 4.80 -1.23
N ASP A 71 11.33 3.73 -1.03
CA ASP A 71 12.77 3.85 -0.75
C ASP A 71 13.54 4.53 -1.90
N ARG A 72 13.18 4.23 -3.16
CA ARG A 72 13.79 4.86 -4.33
C ARG A 72 13.43 6.34 -4.45
N ILE A 73 12.16 6.70 -4.20
CA ILE A 73 11.69 8.10 -4.14
C ILE A 73 12.53 8.88 -3.13
N ALA A 74 12.69 8.33 -1.91
CA ALA A 74 13.51 8.95 -0.88
C ALA A 74 14.97 9.13 -1.32
N THR A 75 15.57 8.09 -1.90
CA THR A 75 16.96 8.17 -2.40
C THR A 75 17.14 9.15 -3.55
N LEU A 76 16.18 9.24 -4.49
CA LEU A 76 16.21 10.24 -5.57
C LEU A 76 16.18 11.66 -5.00
N ALA A 77 15.28 11.91 -4.06
CA ALA A 77 15.16 13.21 -3.41
C ALA A 77 16.41 13.59 -2.60
N GLU A 78 16.96 12.65 -1.82
CA GLU A 78 18.22 12.85 -1.08
C GLU A 78 19.42 13.12 -2.00
N SER A 79 19.42 12.55 -3.20
CA SER A 79 20.48 12.77 -4.19
C SER A 79 20.39 14.11 -4.92
N GLY A 80 19.33 14.88 -4.70
CA GLY A 80 19.07 16.14 -5.41
C GLY A 80 18.64 15.94 -6.87
N ALA A 81 18.02 14.81 -7.19
CA ALA A 81 17.42 14.59 -8.50
C ALA A 81 16.31 15.63 -8.78
N ASP A 82 16.01 15.88 -10.05
CA ASP A 82 14.94 16.82 -10.39
C ASP A 82 13.54 16.28 -10.03
N SER A 83 12.59 17.20 -9.83
CA SER A 83 11.20 16.89 -9.47
C SER A 83 10.53 15.95 -10.47
N LYS A 84 10.96 15.96 -11.75
CA LYS A 84 10.41 15.08 -12.80
C LYS A 84 10.85 13.63 -12.61
N ALA A 85 12.09 13.38 -12.19
CA ALA A 85 12.59 12.05 -11.89
C ALA A 85 11.81 11.42 -10.73
N VAL A 86 11.59 12.19 -9.65
CA VAL A 86 10.78 11.77 -8.51
C VAL A 86 9.33 11.50 -8.93
N LEU A 87 8.71 12.42 -9.68
CA LEU A 87 7.34 12.25 -10.16
C LEU A 87 7.17 11.03 -11.07
N SER A 88 8.17 10.73 -11.90
CA SER A 88 8.20 9.53 -12.73
C SER A 88 8.25 8.25 -11.90
N GLU A 89 9.06 8.22 -10.83
CA GLU A 89 9.10 7.10 -9.89
C GLU A 89 7.77 6.93 -9.16
N LEU A 90 7.16 8.03 -8.70
CA LEU A 90 5.84 8.03 -8.07
C LEU A 90 4.76 7.49 -9.02
N SER A 91 4.77 7.91 -10.28
CA SER A 91 3.84 7.41 -11.31
C SER A 91 3.98 5.90 -11.51
N ARG A 92 5.22 5.38 -11.51
CA ARG A 92 5.47 3.93 -11.58
C ARG A 92 4.98 3.17 -10.35
N SER A 93 5.09 3.77 -9.16
CA SER A 93 4.55 3.20 -7.92
C SER A 93 3.02 3.11 -7.97
N MET A 94 2.35 4.20 -8.41
CA MET A 94 0.89 4.25 -8.54
C MET A 94 0.31 3.19 -9.49
N LYS A 95 1.04 2.78 -10.52
CA LYS A 95 0.63 1.66 -11.39
C LYS A 95 0.51 0.34 -10.63
N LYS A 96 1.30 0.13 -9.57
CA LYS A 96 1.21 -1.07 -8.71
C LYS A 96 0.00 -1.01 -7.79
N CYS A 97 -0.35 0.18 -7.29
CA CYS A 97 -1.60 0.40 -6.56
C CYS A 97 -2.80 0.02 -7.44
N GLN A 98 -2.83 0.48 -8.70
CA GLN A 98 -3.86 0.15 -9.66
C GLN A 98 -3.92 -1.36 -9.94
N ALA A 99 -2.77 -1.99 -10.20
CA ALA A 99 -2.70 -3.44 -10.47
C ALA A 99 -3.23 -4.25 -9.28
N CYS A 100 -2.82 -3.91 -8.05
CA CYS A 100 -3.31 -4.56 -6.85
C CYS A 100 -4.84 -4.43 -6.71
N HIS A 101 -5.37 -3.21 -6.85
CA HIS A 101 -6.81 -2.95 -6.70
C HIS A 101 -7.67 -3.50 -7.83
N ALA A 102 -7.10 -3.78 -9.01
CA ALA A 102 -7.78 -4.48 -10.09
C ALA A 102 -7.96 -5.98 -9.81
N HIS A 103 -7.07 -6.58 -9.00
CA HIS A 103 -7.05 -8.01 -8.74
C HIS A 103 -7.59 -8.40 -7.36
N TYR A 104 -7.50 -7.50 -6.38
CA TYR A 104 -7.76 -7.82 -4.98
C TYR A 104 -8.78 -6.86 -4.36
N GLN A 105 -9.66 -7.43 -3.55
CA GLN A 105 -10.56 -6.71 -2.66
C GLN A 105 -10.44 -7.29 -1.26
N ILE A 106 -10.53 -6.44 -0.25
CA ILE A 106 -10.45 -6.84 1.16
C ILE A 106 -11.86 -6.80 1.74
N ASP A 107 -12.49 -7.96 1.83
CA ASP A 107 -13.82 -8.10 2.43
C ASP A 107 -13.74 -8.71 3.84
N THR A 108 -14.71 -8.38 4.67
CA THR A 108 -15.02 -9.19 5.86
C THR A 108 -15.73 -10.44 5.38
N LEU A 109 -15.38 -11.63 5.90
CA LEU A 109 -16.18 -12.81 5.64
C LEU A 109 -17.62 -12.52 6.05
N LYS A 110 -18.52 -12.37 5.07
CA LYS A 110 -19.95 -12.34 5.31
C LYS A 110 -20.27 -13.72 5.90
N SER A 111 -20.74 -13.76 7.14
CA SER A 111 -21.17 -15.01 7.76
C SER A 111 -22.15 -15.69 6.81
N SER A 112 -21.71 -16.80 6.21
CA SER A 112 -22.57 -17.73 5.48
C SER A 112 -23.46 -18.43 6.52
N ALA A 113 -24.44 -17.71 7.04
CA ALA A 113 -25.42 -18.21 7.99
C ALA A 113 -26.81 -17.62 7.72
N ARG A 114 -27.16 -17.48 6.43
CA ARG A 114 -28.54 -17.15 6.04
C ARG A 114 -28.96 -17.88 4.79
N GLU A 115 -28.80 -19.20 4.76
CA GLU A 115 -29.46 -20.05 3.75
C GLU A 115 -29.53 -21.54 4.13
N GLU A 116 -29.71 -21.86 5.41
CA GLU A 116 -30.05 -23.23 5.86
C GLU A 116 -31.35 -23.30 6.70
N LYS A 117 -32.07 -22.18 6.82
CA LYS A 117 -33.31 -22.08 7.62
C LYS A 117 -34.60 -22.05 6.80
N SER A 118 -34.64 -22.72 5.64
CA SER A 118 -35.88 -22.85 4.85
C SER A 118 -36.24 -24.30 4.44
N SER A 119 -35.59 -25.33 5.01
CA SER A 119 -35.91 -26.73 4.69
C SER A 119 -36.28 -27.59 5.91
N HIS A 120 -36.77 -26.98 6.99
CA HIS A 120 -37.25 -27.76 8.13
C HIS A 120 -38.40 -27.07 8.89
N HIS A 121 -39.59 -27.11 8.29
CA HIS A 121 -40.92 -27.14 8.92
C HIS A 121 -41.83 -27.62 7.78
N GLY A 122 -42.36 -28.84 7.74
CA GLY A 122 -42.78 -29.75 8.80
C GLY A 122 -44.17 -30.24 8.38
N HIS A 123 -44.32 -31.56 8.30
CA HIS A 123 -45.52 -32.32 7.93
C HIS A 123 -46.76 -32.00 8.77
#